data_AF-A0A939M0L7-F1
#
_entry.id   AF-A0A939M0L7-F1
#
_cell.length_a   1.000
_cell.length_b   1.000
_cell.length_c   1.000
_cell.angle_alpha   90.00
_cell.angle_beta   90.00
_cell.angle_gamma   90.00
#
_symmetry.space_group_name_H-M   'P 1'
#
loop_
_entity.id
_entity.type
_entity.pdbx_description
1 polymer ?
#
loop_
_entity_poly.entity_id
_entity_poly.type
_entity_poly.pdbx_seq_one_letter_code
_entity_poly.pdbx_strand_id
1 'polypeptide(L)'
;MDMLSTLFALVGYVVVGVGAVGAFVWWLFRTFSEKWLNAKFEERLAAYKHEQQKELEHLKFEINAQMDRATKLHQKEFEALPEAWARLMDAHGMTVSLVSRYQSHPDLNRMRPDQLEDFIVHSKLAEWQRQLVRDADDKTNAYRNQIEPFKIARTRKASRKFYLYFRKNGIFIREPIKQKFEALDQLMLSAMSEHEMNFQHKTREFKSIDRLASDGEKMVKALEGEVQKRLWDSTRQETDSSSAVSDNVISNV
;
A
#
# COMPACT_ATOMS: atom_id res chain seq x y z
N MET A 1 -95.56 -44.84 -30.84
CA MET A 1 -94.50 -44.88 -29.81
C MET A 1 -93.14 -45.31 -30.38
N ASP A 2 -92.96 -45.46 -31.70
CA ASP A 2 -91.69 -45.94 -32.31
C ASP A 2 -90.77 -44.86 -32.92
N MET A 3 -91.24 -43.61 -33.04
CA MET A 3 -90.45 -42.50 -33.58
C MET A 3 -89.57 -41.80 -32.53
N LEU A 4 -89.92 -41.93 -31.25
CA LEU A 4 -89.13 -41.37 -30.14
C LEU A 4 -87.92 -42.25 -29.79
N SER A 5 -88.06 -43.58 -29.90
CA SER A 5 -86.98 -44.54 -29.63
C SER A 5 -85.86 -44.48 -30.67
N THR A 6 -86.20 -44.24 -31.95
CA THR A 6 -85.22 -44.05 -33.04
C THR A 6 -84.50 -42.70 -32.95
N LEU A 7 -85.18 -41.63 -32.52
CA LEU A 7 -84.56 -40.33 -32.31
C LEU A 7 -83.59 -40.34 -31.10
N PHE A 8 -83.97 -41.00 -29.99
CA PHE A 8 -83.07 -41.19 -28.84
C PHE A 8 -81.91 -42.14 -29.13
N ALA A 9 -82.09 -43.16 -29.98
CA ALA A 9 -81.01 -44.03 -30.42
C ALA A 9 -80.01 -43.31 -31.33
N LEU A 10 -80.48 -42.41 -32.20
CA LEU A 10 -79.63 -41.65 -33.14
C LEU A 10 -78.92 -40.48 -32.44
N VAL A 11 -79.60 -39.78 -31.52
CA VAL A 11 -78.95 -38.82 -30.60
C VAL A 11 -78.00 -39.55 -29.64
N GLY A 12 -78.35 -40.75 -29.17
CA GLY A 12 -77.47 -41.60 -28.37
C GLY A 12 -76.21 -42.02 -29.12
N TYR A 13 -76.33 -42.41 -30.40
CA TYR A 13 -75.18 -42.77 -31.24
C TYR A 13 -74.31 -41.57 -31.64
N VAL A 14 -74.90 -40.38 -31.85
CA VAL A 14 -74.16 -39.15 -32.16
C VAL A 14 -73.49 -38.58 -30.91
N VAL A 15 -74.12 -38.67 -29.72
CA VAL A 15 -73.52 -38.24 -28.45
C VAL A 15 -72.42 -39.22 -28.00
N VAL A 16 -72.59 -40.52 -28.21
CA VAL A 16 -71.55 -41.53 -27.91
C VAL A 16 -70.42 -41.50 -28.95
N GLY A 17 -70.72 -41.26 -30.24
CA GLY A 17 -69.73 -41.17 -31.31
C GLY A 17 -68.92 -39.87 -31.32
N VAL A 18 -69.53 -38.72 -31.02
CA VAL A 18 -68.83 -37.42 -30.94
C VAL A 18 -68.17 -37.23 -29.57
N GLY A 19 -68.75 -37.76 -28.49
CA GLY A 19 -68.17 -37.73 -27.15
C GLY A 19 -66.89 -38.57 -27.02
N ALA A 20 -66.84 -39.75 -27.66
CA ALA A 20 -65.66 -40.61 -27.65
C ALA A 20 -64.49 -40.01 -28.44
N VAL A 21 -64.75 -39.42 -29.60
CA VAL A 21 -63.72 -38.75 -30.42
C VAL A 21 -63.25 -37.45 -29.75
N GLY A 22 -64.18 -36.66 -29.19
CA GLY A 22 -63.85 -35.44 -28.45
C GLY A 22 -63.03 -35.70 -27.18
N ALA A 23 -63.39 -36.74 -26.41
CA ALA A 23 -62.63 -37.15 -25.24
C ALA A 23 -61.22 -37.66 -25.61
N PHE A 24 -61.10 -38.39 -26.73
CA PHE A 24 -59.81 -38.87 -27.22
C PHE A 24 -58.90 -37.72 -27.71
N VAL A 25 -59.46 -36.75 -28.44
CA VAL A 25 -58.73 -35.54 -28.89
C VAL A 25 -58.33 -34.66 -27.70
N TRP A 26 -59.22 -34.45 -26.72
CA TRP A 26 -58.91 -33.71 -25.50
C TRP A 26 -57.85 -34.42 -24.66
N TRP A 27 -57.91 -35.75 -24.55
CA TRP A 27 -56.92 -36.57 -23.86
C TRP A 27 -55.55 -36.53 -24.54
N LEU A 28 -55.50 -36.65 -25.87
CA LEU A 28 -54.27 -36.49 -26.64
C LEU A 28 -53.69 -35.07 -26.50
N PHE A 29 -54.51 -34.04 -26.60
CA PHE A 29 -54.07 -32.66 -26.43
C PHE A 29 -53.56 -32.38 -25.02
N ARG A 30 -54.24 -32.89 -23.99
CA ARG A 30 -53.81 -32.75 -22.59
C ARG A 30 -52.49 -33.48 -22.32
N THR A 31 -52.38 -34.73 -22.74
CA THR A 31 -51.15 -35.52 -22.52
C THR A 31 -49.97 -34.99 -23.34
N PHE A 32 -50.22 -34.47 -24.53
CA PHE A 32 -49.20 -33.86 -25.37
C PHE A 32 -48.79 -32.47 -24.87
N SER A 33 -49.74 -31.64 -24.44
CA SER A 33 -49.45 -30.30 -23.88
C SER A 33 -48.71 -30.39 -22.55
N GLU A 34 -49.06 -31.33 -21.67
CA GLU A 34 -48.33 -31.56 -20.41
C GLU A 34 -46.88 -31.99 -20.68
N LYS A 35 -46.64 -32.94 -21.60
CA LYS A 35 -45.28 -33.37 -21.97
C LYS A 35 -44.48 -32.26 -22.69
N TRP A 36 -45.10 -31.53 -23.60
CA TRP A 36 -44.46 -30.44 -24.34
C TRP A 36 -44.13 -29.25 -23.43
N LEU A 37 -45.04 -28.87 -22.53
CA LEU A 37 -44.81 -27.83 -21.53
C LEU A 37 -43.69 -28.24 -20.59
N ASN A 38 -43.73 -29.47 -20.05
CA ASN A 38 -42.67 -29.96 -19.16
C ASN A 38 -41.31 -29.96 -19.87
N ALA A 39 -41.23 -30.45 -21.12
CA ALA A 39 -39.99 -30.43 -21.89
C ALA A 39 -39.48 -28.99 -22.13
N LYS A 40 -40.38 -28.04 -22.44
CA LYS A 40 -40.00 -26.62 -22.63
C LYS A 40 -39.62 -25.92 -21.33
N PHE A 41 -40.26 -26.26 -20.22
CA PHE A 41 -39.89 -25.77 -18.90
C PHE A 41 -38.54 -26.33 -18.46
N GLU A 42 -38.29 -27.63 -18.64
CA GLU A 42 -37.00 -28.25 -18.35
C GLU A 42 -35.87 -27.64 -19.19
N GLU A 43 -36.10 -27.44 -20.50
CA GLU A 43 -35.11 -26.81 -21.39
C GLU A 43 -34.81 -25.37 -20.97
N ARG A 44 -35.84 -24.55 -20.68
CA ARG A 44 -35.64 -23.17 -20.21
C ARG A 44 -34.99 -23.12 -18.84
N LEU A 45 -35.34 -24.03 -17.94
CA LEU A 45 -34.80 -24.08 -16.59
C LEU A 45 -33.35 -24.57 -16.60
N ALA A 46 -33.00 -25.52 -17.48
CA ALA A 46 -31.63 -25.93 -17.71
C ALA A 46 -30.79 -24.80 -18.33
N ALA A 47 -31.33 -24.10 -19.34
CA ALA A 47 -30.67 -22.96 -19.96
C ALA A 47 -30.45 -21.81 -18.95
N TYR A 48 -31.47 -21.50 -18.15
CA TYR A 48 -31.39 -20.46 -17.12
C TYR A 48 -30.40 -20.83 -16.01
N LYS A 49 -30.40 -22.08 -15.53
CA LYS A 49 -29.40 -22.58 -14.56
C LYS A 49 -27.98 -22.48 -15.13
N HIS A 50 -27.79 -22.86 -16.39
CA HIS A 50 -26.48 -22.78 -17.05
C HIS A 50 -26.01 -21.32 -17.19
N GLU A 51 -26.91 -20.40 -17.55
CA GLU A 51 -26.61 -18.96 -17.64
C GLU A 51 -26.24 -18.38 -16.27
N GLN A 52 -27.03 -18.67 -15.23
CA GLN A 52 -26.70 -18.28 -13.86
C GLN A 52 -25.37 -18.86 -13.38
N GLN A 53 -25.07 -20.11 -13.71
CA GLN A 53 -23.81 -20.75 -13.33
C GLN A 53 -22.62 -20.09 -14.02
N LYS A 54 -22.77 -19.71 -15.29
CA LYS A 54 -21.77 -18.95 -16.04
C LYS A 54 -21.54 -17.56 -15.47
N GLU A 55 -22.61 -16.84 -15.10
CA GLU A 55 -22.50 -15.53 -14.44
C GLU A 55 -21.82 -15.63 -13.07
N LEU A 56 -22.16 -16.66 -12.28
CA LEU A 56 -21.51 -16.90 -10.99
C LEU A 56 -20.02 -17.21 -11.16
N GLU A 57 -19.64 -18.03 -12.13
CA GLU A 57 -18.23 -18.31 -12.43
C GLU A 57 -17.49 -17.06 -12.88
N HIS A 58 -18.10 -16.23 -13.73
CA HIS A 58 -17.54 -14.96 -14.17
C HIS A 58 -17.33 -13.99 -13.00
N LEU A 59 -18.34 -13.80 -12.15
CA LEU A 59 -18.25 -12.96 -10.96
C LEU A 59 -17.19 -13.49 -9.98
N LYS A 60 -17.15 -14.80 -9.74
CA LYS A 60 -16.11 -15.43 -8.91
C LYS A 60 -14.72 -15.15 -9.48
N PHE A 61 -14.54 -15.27 -10.79
CA PHE A 61 -13.27 -14.98 -11.44
C PHE A 61 -12.86 -13.52 -11.29
N GLU A 62 -13.78 -12.58 -11.53
CA GLU A 62 -13.52 -11.14 -11.37
C GLU A 62 -13.17 -10.78 -9.93
N ILE A 63 -13.93 -11.29 -8.95
CA ILE A 63 -13.67 -11.09 -7.51
C ILE A 63 -12.28 -11.63 -7.16
N ASN A 64 -11.95 -12.86 -7.59
CA ASN A 64 -10.65 -13.46 -7.32
C ASN A 64 -9.51 -12.67 -7.97
N ALA A 65 -9.69 -12.18 -9.19
CA ALA A 65 -8.69 -11.36 -9.88
C ALA A 65 -8.48 -10.00 -9.21
N GLN A 66 -9.55 -9.37 -8.69
CA GLN A 66 -9.44 -8.11 -7.94
C GLN A 66 -8.78 -8.32 -6.58
N MET A 67 -9.14 -9.40 -5.86
CA MET A 67 -8.51 -9.77 -4.60
C MET A 67 -7.02 -10.04 -4.78
N ASP A 68 -6.62 -10.83 -5.79
CA ASP A 68 -5.20 -11.10 -6.07
C ASP A 68 -4.40 -9.82 -6.35
N ARG A 69 -4.97 -8.88 -7.11
CA ARG A 69 -4.35 -7.56 -7.34
C ARG A 69 -4.22 -6.75 -6.05
N ALA A 70 -5.27 -6.72 -5.22
CA ALA A 70 -5.26 -6.02 -3.95
C ALA A 70 -4.21 -6.61 -2.98
N THR A 71 -4.14 -7.94 -2.88
CA THR A 71 -3.14 -8.66 -2.08
C THR A 71 -1.72 -8.33 -2.56
N LYS A 72 -1.46 -8.34 -3.87
CA LYS A 72 -0.15 -7.98 -4.43
C LYS A 72 0.22 -6.53 -4.16
N LEU A 73 -0.74 -5.60 -4.26
CA LEU A 73 -0.51 -4.19 -3.95
C LEU A 73 -0.17 -4.01 -2.47
N HIS A 74 -0.92 -4.67 -1.58
CA HIS A 74 -0.64 -4.66 -0.16
C HIS A 74 0.72 -5.25 0.17
N GLN A 75 1.08 -6.40 -0.42
CA GLN A 75 2.41 -6.98 -0.26
C GLN A 75 3.51 -5.99 -0.64
N LYS A 76 3.36 -5.27 -1.77
CA LYS A 76 4.31 -4.23 -2.19
C LYS A 76 4.34 -3.05 -1.23
N GLU A 77 3.20 -2.66 -0.67
CA GLU A 77 3.13 -1.64 0.38
C GLU A 77 3.86 -2.07 1.66
N PHE A 78 3.70 -3.33 2.11
CA PHE A 78 4.42 -3.87 3.29
C PHE A 78 5.92 -4.01 3.09
N GLU A 79 6.38 -4.18 1.86
CA GLU A 79 7.80 -4.12 1.52
C GLU A 79 8.29 -2.66 1.47
N ALA A 80 7.52 -1.79 0.82
CA ALA A 80 7.92 -0.42 0.53
C ALA A 80 7.94 0.48 1.78
N LEU A 81 6.88 0.41 2.59
CA LEU A 81 6.62 1.36 3.68
C LEU A 81 7.64 1.27 4.83
N PRO A 82 7.96 0.09 5.39
CA PRO A 82 8.93 -0.02 6.49
C PRO A 82 10.35 0.37 6.04
N GLU A 83 10.74 0.00 4.82
CA GLU A 83 12.06 0.34 4.28
C GLU A 83 12.18 1.85 3.96
N ALA A 84 11.09 2.48 3.48
CA ALA A 84 11.05 3.93 3.32
C ALA A 84 11.20 4.64 4.67
N TRP A 85 10.49 4.16 5.69
CA TRP A 85 10.60 4.66 7.07
C TRP A 85 12.02 4.55 7.62
N ALA A 86 12.64 3.37 7.52
CA ALA A 86 14.01 3.16 8.01
C ALA A 86 15.01 4.12 7.36
N ARG A 87 14.95 4.28 6.03
CA ARG A 87 15.83 5.19 5.29
C ARG A 87 15.60 6.66 5.63
N LEU A 88 14.35 7.05 5.85
CA LEU A 88 14.00 8.39 6.29
C LEU A 88 14.61 8.67 7.68
N MET A 89 14.50 7.71 8.61
CA MET A 89 15.03 7.85 9.96
C MET A 89 16.56 7.92 9.98
N ASP A 90 17.24 7.14 9.13
CA ASP A 90 18.68 7.28 8.92
C ASP A 90 19.06 8.69 8.43
N ALA A 91 18.34 9.21 7.44
CA ALA A 91 18.55 10.54 6.90
C ALA A 91 18.26 11.63 7.95
N HIS A 92 17.18 11.47 8.72
CA HIS A 92 16.78 12.37 9.79
C HIS A 92 17.83 12.43 10.90
N GLY A 93 18.26 11.28 11.42
CA GLY A 93 19.29 11.21 12.45
C GLY A 93 20.61 11.87 12.01
N MET A 94 21.04 11.64 10.77
CA MET A 94 22.23 12.30 10.23
C MET A 94 22.04 13.80 10.01
N THR A 95 20.84 14.24 9.62
CA THR A 95 20.54 15.66 9.43
C THR A 95 20.51 16.40 10.75
N VAL A 96 19.78 15.89 11.75
CA VAL A 96 19.74 16.47 13.10
C VAL A 96 21.14 16.52 13.73
N SER A 97 21.94 15.47 13.56
CA SER A 97 23.34 15.47 14.04
C SER A 97 24.19 16.52 13.32
N LEU A 98 24.01 16.71 12.01
CA LEU A 98 24.73 17.70 11.21
C LEU A 98 24.39 19.13 11.60
N VAL A 99 23.12 19.44 11.87
CA VAL A 99 22.68 20.81 12.15
C VAL A 99 22.59 21.14 13.63
N SER A 100 22.91 20.19 14.51
CA SER A 100 22.83 20.39 15.95
C SER A 100 23.73 21.52 16.44
N ARG A 101 23.14 22.45 17.21
CA ARG A 101 23.89 23.53 17.89
C ARG A 101 24.85 23.01 18.95
N TYR A 102 24.62 21.79 19.44
CA TYR A 102 25.44 21.14 20.47
C TYR A 102 26.54 20.25 19.88
N GLN A 103 26.95 20.49 18.64
CA GLN A 103 28.10 19.78 18.06
C GLN A 103 29.37 20.03 18.87
N SER A 104 29.81 19.00 19.59
CA SER A 104 31.11 19.01 20.26
C SER A 104 32.20 18.57 19.31
N HIS A 105 33.34 19.25 19.40
CA HIS A 105 34.58 18.84 18.75
C HIS A 105 35.66 18.82 19.82
N PRO A 106 36.62 17.89 19.73
CA PRO A 106 37.77 17.90 20.62
C PRO A 106 38.52 19.22 20.49
N ASP A 107 39.09 19.69 21.60
CA ASP A 107 39.88 20.91 21.63
C ASP A 107 41.35 20.59 21.37
N LEU A 108 41.73 20.62 20.10
CA LEU A 108 43.08 20.32 19.62
C LEU A 108 44.11 21.32 20.12
N ASN A 109 43.70 22.57 20.40
CA ASN A 109 44.60 23.59 20.94
C ASN A 109 45.10 23.29 22.35
N ARG A 110 44.39 22.40 23.08
CA ARG A 110 44.74 21.99 24.44
C ARG A 110 45.35 20.59 24.49
N MET A 111 45.50 19.92 23.35
CA MET A 111 46.17 18.63 23.25
C MET A 111 47.68 18.82 23.32
N ARG A 112 48.35 17.87 23.97
CA ARG A 112 49.81 17.79 23.89
C ARG A 112 50.24 17.35 22.48
N PRO A 113 51.49 17.65 22.05
CA PRO A 113 51.94 17.32 20.69
C PRO A 113 51.81 15.82 20.32
N ASP A 114 52.10 14.92 21.26
CA ASP A 114 51.93 13.47 21.10
C ASP A 114 50.47 13.08 20.85
N GLN A 115 49.55 13.65 21.64
CA GLN A 115 48.11 13.38 21.55
C GLN A 115 47.50 13.97 20.28
N LEU A 116 47.97 15.15 19.88
CA LEU A 116 47.52 15.82 18.66
C LEU A 116 47.89 14.99 17.42
N GLU A 117 49.12 14.50 17.35
CA GLU A 117 49.56 13.70 16.20
C GLU A 117 48.79 12.38 16.12
N ASP A 118 48.63 11.68 17.25
CA ASP A 118 47.82 10.46 17.32
C ASP A 118 46.37 10.70 16.86
N PHE A 119 45.75 11.80 17.32
CA PHE A 119 44.39 12.17 16.93
C PHE A 119 44.28 12.47 15.42
N ILE A 120 45.19 13.28 14.88
CA ILE A 120 45.18 13.69 13.48
C ILE A 120 45.42 12.49 12.55
N VAL A 121 46.33 11.58 12.91
CA VAL A 121 46.65 10.38 12.11
C VAL A 121 45.47 9.41 12.02
N HIS A 122 44.67 9.29 13.08
CA HIS A 122 43.47 8.45 13.09
C HIS A 122 42.22 9.16 12.57
N SER A 123 42.32 10.44 12.20
CA SER A 123 41.21 11.19 11.60
C SER A 123 40.97 10.81 10.14
N LYS A 124 39.77 11.14 9.64
CA LYS A 124 39.36 10.91 8.23
C LYS A 124 40.00 11.88 7.23
N LEU A 125 40.85 12.78 7.70
CA LEU A 125 41.49 13.80 6.88
C LEU A 125 42.58 13.18 6.01
N ALA A 126 42.69 13.64 4.76
CA ALA A 126 43.83 13.32 3.91
C ALA A 126 45.10 14.00 4.42
N GLU A 127 46.29 13.51 4.05
CA GLU A 127 47.55 14.00 4.61
C GLU A 127 47.75 15.52 4.42
N TRP A 128 47.38 16.07 3.26
CA TRP A 128 47.46 17.51 3.03
C TRP A 128 46.52 18.31 3.95
N GLN A 129 45.35 17.77 4.32
CA GLN A 129 44.43 18.40 5.27
C GLN A 129 44.95 18.32 6.70
N ARG A 130 45.58 17.19 7.05
CA ARG A 130 46.26 17.02 8.34
C ARG A 130 47.34 18.06 8.51
N GLN A 131 48.14 18.29 7.46
CA GLN A 131 49.18 19.31 7.46
C GLN A 131 48.61 20.72 7.68
N LEU A 132 47.50 21.07 7.01
CA LEU A 132 46.80 22.34 7.27
C LEU A 132 46.35 22.51 8.72
N VAL A 133 45.97 21.42 9.40
CA VAL A 133 45.61 21.46 10.83
C VAL A 133 46.86 21.61 11.70
N ARG A 134 47.97 20.95 11.37
CA ARG A 134 49.25 21.07 12.11
C ARG A 134 49.78 22.51 12.09
N ASP A 135 49.75 23.13 10.91
CA ASP A 135 50.33 24.44 10.65
C ASP A 135 49.44 25.60 11.11
N ALA A 136 48.18 25.33 11.49
CA ALA A 136 47.25 26.36 11.93
C ALA A 136 47.55 26.89 13.34
N ASP A 137 47.35 28.19 13.51
CA ASP A 137 47.34 28.86 14.81
C ASP A 137 46.22 28.32 15.72
N ASP A 138 45.01 28.21 15.15
CA ASP A 138 43.85 27.57 15.78
C ASP A 138 43.58 26.21 15.12
N LYS A 139 44.17 25.16 15.70
CA LYS A 139 44.08 23.78 15.24
C LYS A 139 42.67 23.23 15.38
N THR A 140 41.96 23.62 16.44
CA THR A 140 40.57 23.22 16.68
C THR A 140 39.65 23.73 15.56
N ASN A 141 39.77 25.00 15.20
CA ASN A 141 38.98 25.58 14.11
C ASN A 141 39.42 25.05 12.73
N ALA A 142 40.72 24.88 12.50
CA ALA A 142 41.23 24.28 11.26
C ALA A 142 40.65 22.87 11.07
N TYR A 143 40.69 22.02 12.10
CA TYR A 143 40.11 20.68 12.05
C TYR A 143 38.61 20.71 11.77
N ARG A 144 37.85 21.58 12.45
CA ARG A 144 36.42 21.77 12.20
C ARG A 144 36.14 22.10 10.73
N ASN A 145 36.88 23.03 10.16
CA ASN A 145 36.71 23.41 8.75
C ASN A 145 37.05 22.26 7.79
N GLN A 146 38.02 21.40 8.13
CA GLN A 146 38.38 20.25 7.30
C GLN A 146 37.40 19.08 7.42
N ILE A 147 36.81 18.85 8.60
CA ILE A 147 35.91 17.71 8.82
C ILE A 147 34.47 17.97 8.36
N GLU A 148 34.04 19.23 8.36
CA GLU A 148 32.65 19.59 8.05
C GLU A 148 32.15 19.13 6.67
N PRO A 149 32.93 19.26 5.57
CA PRO A 149 32.54 18.73 4.27
C PRO A 149 32.26 17.23 4.26
N PHE A 150 33.00 16.44 5.06
CA PHE A 150 32.77 15.00 5.17
C PHE A 150 31.44 14.69 5.86
N LYS A 151 31.05 15.48 6.87
CA LYS A 151 29.74 15.33 7.52
C LYS A 151 28.62 15.68 6.55
N ILE A 152 28.72 16.81 5.85
CA ILE A 152 27.76 17.24 4.82
C ILE A 152 27.60 16.16 3.75
N ALA A 153 28.71 15.64 3.22
CA ALA A 153 28.69 14.58 2.20
C ALA A 153 28.03 13.28 2.72
N ARG A 154 28.30 12.91 3.98
CA ARG A 154 27.68 11.74 4.62
C ARG A 154 26.17 11.91 4.75
N THR A 155 25.71 13.06 5.25
CA THR A 155 24.27 13.35 5.40
C THR A 155 23.56 13.40 4.06
N ARG A 156 24.16 14.06 3.05
CA ARG A 156 23.66 14.05 1.67
C ARG A 156 23.51 12.64 1.10
N LYS A 157 24.48 11.76 1.37
CA LYS A 157 24.41 10.36 0.93
C LYS A 157 23.21 9.64 1.56
N ALA A 158 22.92 9.88 2.84
CA ALA A 158 21.76 9.30 3.52
C ALA A 158 20.44 9.85 2.93
N SER A 159 20.30 11.17 2.81
CA SER A 159 19.13 11.81 2.20
C SER A 159 18.90 11.32 0.76
N ARG A 160 19.96 11.23 -0.07
CA ARG A 160 19.87 10.69 -1.43
C ARG A 160 19.41 9.23 -1.46
N LYS A 161 19.86 8.39 -0.52
CA LYS A 161 19.43 6.99 -0.42
C LYS A 161 17.93 6.88 -0.11
N PHE A 162 17.42 7.73 0.78
CA PHE A 162 15.99 7.83 1.03
C PHE A 162 15.26 8.30 -0.23
N TYR A 163 15.66 9.45 -0.78
CA TYR A 163 15.01 10.05 -1.96
C TYR A 163 14.91 9.07 -3.14
N LEU A 164 16.01 8.41 -3.51
CA LEU A 164 16.02 7.47 -4.63
C LEU A 164 15.13 6.25 -4.38
N TYR A 165 15.06 5.78 -3.13
CA TYR A 165 14.18 4.67 -2.77
C TYR A 165 12.72 5.11 -2.81
N PHE A 166 12.41 6.24 -2.17
CA PHE A 166 11.06 6.76 -2.04
C PHE A 166 10.49 7.17 -3.40
N ARG A 167 11.28 7.75 -4.30
CA ARG A 167 10.83 8.04 -5.68
C ARG A 167 10.49 6.80 -6.49
N LYS A 168 11.16 5.67 -6.24
CA LYS A 168 10.91 4.40 -6.95
C LYS A 168 9.73 3.62 -6.37
N ASN A 169 9.60 3.60 -5.05
CA ASN A 169 8.67 2.74 -4.34
C ASN A 169 7.49 3.48 -3.68
N GLY A 170 7.53 4.81 -3.63
CA GLY A 170 6.50 5.64 -3.01
C GLY A 170 5.15 5.56 -3.72
N ILE A 171 5.09 5.02 -4.94
CA ILE A 171 3.82 4.73 -5.65
C ILE A 171 2.97 3.68 -4.92
N PHE A 172 3.59 2.81 -4.11
CA PHE A 172 2.90 1.79 -3.32
C PHE A 172 2.44 2.31 -1.95
N ILE A 173 2.84 3.53 -1.57
CA ILE A 173 2.49 4.14 -0.28
C ILE A 173 1.25 5.01 -0.47
N ARG A 174 0.29 4.90 0.44
CA ARG A 174 -0.93 5.72 0.41
C ARG A 174 -0.60 7.21 0.48
N GLU A 175 -1.31 8.00 -0.32
CA GLU A 175 -1.05 9.42 -0.52
C GLU A 175 -0.97 10.24 0.80
N PRO A 176 -1.84 10.04 1.82
CA PRO A 176 -1.73 10.79 3.07
C PRO A 176 -0.40 10.58 3.83
N ILE A 177 0.08 9.32 3.87
CA ILE A 177 1.35 8.97 4.52
C ILE A 177 2.51 9.50 3.69
N LYS A 178 2.42 9.33 2.37
CA LYS A 178 3.43 9.79 1.41
C LYS A 178 3.68 11.30 1.52
N GLN A 179 2.63 12.11 1.64
CA GLN A 179 2.74 13.56 1.82
C GLN A 179 3.51 13.94 3.10
N LYS A 180 3.36 13.16 4.18
CA LYS A 180 4.11 13.39 5.43
C LYS A 180 5.59 13.03 5.30
N PHE A 181 5.91 11.96 4.58
CA PHE A 181 7.30 11.65 4.20
C PHE A 181 7.92 12.80 3.41
N GLU A 182 7.23 13.30 2.39
CA GLU A 182 7.72 14.40 1.54
C GLU A 182 7.88 15.70 2.34
N ALA A 183 6.95 16.02 3.23
CA ALA A 183 7.03 17.21 4.08
C ALA A 183 8.22 17.16 5.04
N LEU A 184 8.49 15.99 5.64
CA LEU A 184 9.65 15.82 6.52
C LEU A 184 10.96 15.86 5.73
N ASP A 185 11.02 15.23 4.56
CA ASP A 185 12.19 15.29 3.67
C ASP A 185 12.49 16.73 3.24
N GLN A 186 11.47 17.50 2.85
CA GLN A 186 11.63 18.91 2.51
C GLN A 186 12.16 19.74 3.68
N LEU A 187 11.70 19.48 4.90
CA LEU A 187 12.19 20.15 6.10
C LEU A 187 13.68 19.83 6.35
N MET A 188 14.07 18.56 6.23
CA MET A 188 15.47 18.13 6.36
C MET A 188 16.36 18.73 5.28
N LEU A 189 15.93 18.72 4.02
CA LEU A 189 16.66 19.31 2.89
C LEU A 189 16.87 20.81 3.09
N SER A 190 15.87 21.52 3.61
CA SER A 190 15.96 22.95 3.90
C SER A 190 16.99 23.23 4.99
N ALA A 191 16.95 22.49 6.10
CA ALA A 191 17.92 22.64 7.20
C ALA A 191 19.35 22.28 6.78
N MET A 192 19.53 21.21 6.01
CA MET A 192 20.84 20.81 5.47
C MET A 192 21.41 21.85 4.50
N SER A 193 20.56 22.40 3.62
CA SER A 193 20.98 23.43 2.66
C SER A 193 21.37 24.72 3.37
N GLU A 194 20.59 25.15 4.36
CA GLU A 194 20.90 26.32 5.21
C GLU A 194 22.23 26.13 5.96
N HIS A 195 22.45 24.96 6.56
CA HIS A 195 23.70 24.63 7.24
C HIS A 195 24.91 24.68 6.31
N GLU A 196 24.78 24.16 5.10
CA GLU A 196 25.85 24.20 4.11
C GLU A 196 26.12 25.63 3.61
N MET A 197 25.07 26.42 3.37
CA MET A 197 25.24 27.83 3.02
C MET A 197 25.97 28.60 4.13
N ASN A 198 25.61 28.36 5.39
CA ASN A 198 26.32 28.91 6.54
C ASN A 198 27.79 28.51 6.56
N PHE A 199 28.09 27.25 6.27
CA PHE A 199 29.47 26.77 6.23
C PHE A 199 30.30 27.42 5.11
N GLN A 200 29.72 27.50 3.90
CA GLN A 200 30.38 28.01 2.69
C GLN A 200 30.56 29.54 2.72
N HIS A 201 29.53 30.26 3.15
CA HIS A 201 29.49 31.73 3.11
C HIS A 201 29.74 32.38 4.48
N LYS A 202 29.99 31.57 5.52
CA LYS A 202 30.20 32.04 6.90
C LYS A 202 29.03 32.89 7.43
N THR A 203 27.80 32.59 6.98
CA THR A 203 26.56 33.20 7.46
C THR A 203 26.08 32.54 8.76
N ARG A 204 25.06 33.13 9.38
CA ARG A 204 24.47 32.65 10.66
C ARG A 204 22.95 32.64 10.59
N GLU A 205 22.41 32.02 9.54
CA GLU A 205 20.97 31.81 9.38
C GLU A 205 20.55 30.53 10.10
N PHE A 206 19.47 30.55 10.86
CA PHE A 206 19.03 29.37 11.63
C PHE A 206 17.55 29.05 11.45
N LYS A 207 16.87 29.69 10.50
CA LYS A 207 15.42 29.58 10.35
C LYS A 207 14.97 28.14 10.08
N SER A 208 15.61 27.48 9.13
CA SER A 208 15.26 26.12 8.70
C SER A 208 15.78 25.09 9.71
N ILE A 209 16.95 25.33 10.30
CA ILE A 209 17.53 24.51 11.37
C ILE A 209 16.61 24.52 12.60
N ASP A 210 16.15 25.70 13.02
CA ASP A 210 15.28 25.86 14.18
C ASP A 210 13.91 25.24 13.94
N ARG A 211 13.38 25.36 12.72
CA ARG A 211 12.15 24.70 12.33
C ARG A 211 12.28 23.17 12.36
N LEU A 212 13.41 22.61 11.91
CA LEU A 212 13.66 21.17 12.03
C LEU A 212 13.72 20.75 13.51
N ALA A 213 14.36 21.55 14.36
CA ALA A 213 14.44 21.27 15.80
C ALA A 213 13.07 21.36 16.50
N SER A 214 12.20 22.30 16.11
CA SER A 214 10.89 22.50 16.74
C SER A 214 9.80 21.56 16.22
N ASP A 215 9.77 21.35 14.90
CA ASP A 215 8.69 20.67 14.21
C ASP A 215 9.07 19.24 13.82
N GLY A 216 10.34 18.98 13.55
CA GLY A 216 10.83 17.69 13.03
C GLY A 216 10.44 16.52 13.93
N GLU A 217 10.66 16.63 15.24
CA GLU A 217 10.30 15.57 16.20
C GLU A 217 8.78 15.31 16.23
N LYS A 218 7.97 16.36 16.13
CA LYS A 218 6.50 16.23 16.08
C LYS A 218 6.06 15.53 14.79
N MET A 219 6.67 15.89 13.67
CA MET A 219 6.39 15.27 12.36
C MET A 219 6.82 13.80 12.33
N VAL A 220 7.99 13.48 12.89
CA VAL A 220 8.48 12.10 13.03
C VAL A 220 7.48 11.26 13.82
N LYS A 221 7.06 11.71 15.01
CA LYS A 221 6.09 10.97 15.84
C LYS A 221 4.73 10.81 15.16
N ALA A 222 4.26 11.87 14.49
CA ALA A 222 2.99 11.81 13.77
C ALA A 222 3.05 10.84 12.58
N LEU A 223 4.18 10.79 11.87
CA LEU A 223 4.41 9.85 10.78
C LEU A 223 4.58 8.41 11.30
N GLU A 224 5.33 8.22 12.38
CA GLU A 224 5.51 6.93 13.04
C GLU A 224 4.15 6.32 13.42
N GLY A 225 3.28 7.10 14.06
CA GLY A 225 1.96 6.64 14.44
C GLY A 225 1.11 6.19 13.24
N GLU A 226 1.21 6.87 12.10
CA GLU A 226 0.52 6.45 10.87
C GLU A 226 1.12 5.22 10.21
N VAL A 227 2.45 5.11 10.22
CA VAL A 227 3.16 3.91 9.72
C VAL A 227 2.77 2.70 10.58
N GLN A 228 2.87 2.81 11.91
CA GLN A 228 2.50 1.74 12.84
C GLN A 228 1.02 1.35 12.67
N LYS A 229 0.12 2.33 12.65
CA LYS A 229 -1.30 2.10 12.43
C LYS A 229 -1.53 1.38 11.11
N ARG A 230 -0.90 1.83 10.01
CA ARG A 230 -1.09 1.23 8.70
C ARG A 230 -0.62 -0.22 8.66
N LEU A 231 0.49 -0.52 9.34
CA LEU A 231 1.08 -1.85 9.37
C LEU A 231 0.24 -2.82 10.21
N TRP A 232 -0.31 -2.38 11.36
CA TRP A 232 -1.02 -3.24 12.30
C TRP A 232 -2.54 -3.33 12.04
N ASP A 233 -3.18 -2.29 11.49
CA ASP A 233 -4.62 -2.34 11.15
C ASP A 233 -4.92 -3.34 10.02
N SER A 234 -3.96 -3.55 9.10
CA SER A 234 -4.04 -4.56 8.05
C SER A 234 -4.06 -5.99 8.56
N THR A 235 -3.39 -6.27 9.67
CA THR A 235 -3.39 -7.60 10.28
C THR A 235 -4.78 -7.96 10.81
N ARG A 236 -5.56 -6.97 11.23
CA ARG A 236 -6.95 -7.19 11.69
C ARG A 236 -7.91 -7.46 10.52
N GLN A 237 -7.76 -6.75 9.41
CA GLN A 237 -8.63 -6.96 8.23
C GLN A 237 -8.46 -8.35 7.58
N GLU A 238 -7.25 -8.92 7.57
CA GLU A 238 -7.04 -10.29 7.07
C GLU A 238 -7.72 -11.34 7.96
N THR A 239 -7.70 -11.14 9.27
CA THR A 239 -8.32 -12.06 10.24
C THR A 239 -9.85 -12.08 10.12
N ASP A 240 -10.47 -10.91 9.92
CA ASP A 240 -11.92 -10.76 9.78
C ASP A 240 -12.44 -11.23 8.39
N SER A 241 -11.62 -11.12 7.34
CA SER A 241 -11.99 -11.62 6.01
C SER A 241 -11.92 -13.16 5.92
N SER A 242 -10.97 -13.78 6.63
CA SER A 242 -10.85 -15.24 6.67
C SER A 242 -11.97 -15.91 7.47
N SER A 243 -12.51 -15.27 8.51
CA SER A 243 -13.64 -15.77 9.30
C SER A 243 -14.98 -15.59 8.56
N ALA A 244 -15.17 -14.47 7.86
CA ALA A 244 -16.37 -14.24 7.06
C ALA A 244 -16.51 -15.22 5.88
N VAL A 245 -15.39 -15.69 5.30
CA VAL A 245 -15.40 -16.70 4.24
C VAL A 245 -15.68 -18.10 4.80
N SER A 246 -15.20 -18.45 5.99
CA SER A 246 -15.52 -19.74 6.62
C SER A 246 -17.00 -19.84 7.05
N ASP A 247 -17.57 -18.74 7.54
CA ASP A 247 -18.97 -18.74 8.02
C ASP A 247 -19.99 -18.83 6.87
N ASN A 248 -19.68 -18.25 5.70
CA ASN A 248 -20.55 -18.33 4.52
C ASN A 248 -20.52 -19.71 3.81
N VAL A 249 -19.48 -20.51 4.04
CA VAL A 249 -19.38 -21.87 3.50
C VAL A 249 -20.13 -22.87 4.39
N ILE A 250 -20.21 -22.62 5.70
CA ILE A 250 -20.90 -23.50 6.66
C ILE A 250 -22.42 -23.25 6.69
N SER A 251 -22.89 -22.06 6.30
CA SER A 251 -24.34 -21.73 6.25
C SER A 251 -25.09 -22.28 5.03
N ASN A 252 -24.40 -22.83 4.02
CA ASN A 252 -25.01 -23.31 2.77
C ASN A 252 -24.93 -24.84 2.58
N VAL A 253 -24.70 -25.59 3.66
CA VAL A 253 -24.82 -27.06 3.72
C VAL A 253 -26.01 -27.40 4.61
#